data_AF-A0AAN7X3H7-F1
#
_entry.id   AF-A0AAN7X3H7-F1
#
_cell.length_a   1.000
_cell.length_b   1.000
_cell.length_c   1.000
_cell.angle_alpha   90.00
_cell.angle_beta   90.00
_cell.angle_gamma   90.00
#
_symmetry.space_group_name_H-M   'P 1'
#
loop_
_entity.id
_entity.type
_entity.pdbx_description
1 polymer ?
#
loop_
_entity_poly.entity_id
_entity_poly.type
_entity_poly.pdbx_seq_one_letter_code
_entity_poly.pdbx_strand_id
1 'polypeptide(L)'
;MTQVQNKIKNGYIFKDHLDKAIELKPQDPLSYYLLGRWCYAVAQLSWIERKVAATLFGDPPSATVQDALSNFLKVEDIQPGYSKVNYVFLTKCYKDLGQREKARKMCEAACSMNAVSKEDEDAQKELDVLRPALGM
;
A
#
# COMPACT_ATOMS: atom_id res chain seq x y z
N MET A 1 -11.59 -7.70 23.06
CA MET A 1 -11.56 -7.31 21.63
C MET A 1 -10.82 -8.39 20.86
N THR A 2 -11.35 -8.81 19.71
CA THR A 2 -10.66 -9.75 18.81
C THR A 2 -9.48 -9.05 18.11
N GLN A 3 -8.51 -9.81 17.59
CA GLN A 3 -7.36 -9.25 16.87
C GLN A 3 -7.78 -8.34 15.70
N VAL A 4 -8.87 -8.71 15.01
CA VAL A 4 -9.46 -7.93 13.91
C VAL A 4 -10.00 -6.59 14.39
N GLN A 5 -10.73 -6.57 15.51
CA GLN A 5 -11.25 -5.32 16.11
C GLN A 5 -10.12 -4.35 16.49
N ASN A 6 -9.04 -4.87 17.07
CA ASN A 6 -7.87 -4.06 17.42
C ASN A 6 -7.19 -3.50 16.17
N LYS A 7 -7.04 -4.30 15.10
CA LYS A 7 -6.48 -3.83 13.82
C LYS A 7 -7.31 -2.69 13.22
N ILE A 8 -8.64 -2.84 13.22
CA ILE A 8 -9.55 -1.80 12.71
C ILE A 8 -9.43 -0.52 13.54
N LYS A 9 -9.55 -0.62 14.87
CA LYS A 9 -9.43 0.52 15.78
C LYS A 9 -8.10 1.26 15.61
N ASN A 10 -6.99 0.51 15.58
CA ASN A 10 -5.66 1.08 15.40
C ASN A 10 -5.50 1.69 14.00
N GLY A 11 -6.18 1.14 12.99
CA GLY A 11 -6.24 1.70 11.65
C GLY A 11 -6.83 3.12 11.62
N TYR A 12 -7.88 3.42 12.40
CA TYR A 12 -8.42 4.77 12.50
C TYR A 12 -7.45 5.76 13.14
N ILE A 13 -6.87 5.37 14.29
CA ILE A 13 -5.91 6.22 15.02
C ILE A 13 -4.68 6.48 14.14
N PHE A 14 -4.21 5.45 13.44
CA PHE A 14 -3.10 5.56 12.50
C PHE A 14 -3.40 6.57 11.38
N LYS A 15 -4.61 6.51 10.79
CA LYS A 15 -5.02 7.46 9.75
C LYS A 15 -5.06 8.90 10.27
N ASP A 16 -5.65 9.14 11.44
CA ASP A 16 -5.72 10.51 12.03
C ASP A 16 -4.33 11.11 12.26
N HIS A 17 -3.39 10.33 12.78
CA HIS A 17 -2.01 10.78 12.92
C HIS A 17 -1.33 11.03 11.58
N LEU A 18 -1.64 10.23 10.58
CA LEU A 18 -1.05 10.36 9.26
C LEU A 18 -1.58 11.56 8.48
N ASP A 19 -2.88 11.83 8.56
CA ASP A 19 -3.49 13.03 7.99
C ASP A 19 -2.82 14.29 8.58
N LYS A 20 -2.64 14.35 9.91
CA LYS A 20 -1.90 15.43 10.59
C LYS A 20 -0.44 15.53 10.15
N ALA A 21 0.24 14.40 9.96
CA ALA A 21 1.63 14.40 9.49
C ALA A 21 1.74 14.99 8.07
N ILE A 22 0.80 14.66 7.18
CA ILE A 22 0.73 15.22 5.82
C ILE A 22 0.42 16.72 5.86
N GLU A 23 -0.51 17.16 6.72
CA GLU A 23 -0.79 18.59 6.90
C GLU A 23 0.45 19.38 7.34
N LEU A 24 1.24 18.82 8.27
CA LEU A 24 2.45 19.45 8.78
C LEU A 24 3.63 19.38 7.81
N LYS A 25 3.72 18.30 7.01
CA LYS A 25 4.84 18.04 6.08
C LYS A 25 4.32 17.43 4.77
N PRO A 26 3.72 18.23 3.88
CA PRO A 26 3.08 17.73 2.66
C PRO A 26 4.04 17.23 1.59
N GLN A 27 5.35 17.38 1.80
CA GLN A 27 6.42 16.90 0.91
C GLN A 27 7.23 15.76 1.56
N ASP A 28 6.72 15.13 2.61
CA ASP A 28 7.34 13.93 3.20
C ASP A 28 6.86 12.67 2.46
N PRO A 29 7.72 11.98 1.69
CA PRO A 29 7.33 10.77 0.96
C PRO A 29 6.93 9.63 1.91
N LEU A 30 7.48 9.57 3.13
CA LEU A 30 7.12 8.53 4.09
C LEU A 30 5.63 8.61 4.46
N SER A 31 5.09 9.81 4.65
CA SER A 31 3.70 10.02 5.01
C SER A 31 2.73 9.47 3.93
N TYR A 32 3.00 9.74 2.65
CA TYR A 32 2.19 9.19 1.56
C TYR A 32 2.41 7.69 1.36
N TYR A 33 3.63 7.19 1.56
CA TYR A 33 3.91 5.75 1.52
C TYR A 33 3.08 4.99 2.55
N LEU A 34 3.07 5.48 3.80
CA LEU A 34 2.26 4.91 4.87
C LEU A 34 0.76 5.01 4.57
N LEU A 35 0.31 6.08 3.92
CA LEU A 35 -1.11 6.28 3.60
C LEU A 35 -1.52 5.32 2.48
N GLY A 36 -0.68 5.13 1.47
CA GLY A 36 -0.86 4.12 0.43
C GLY A 36 -0.97 2.72 1.01
N ARG A 37 -0.11 2.37 1.99
CA ARG A 37 -0.18 1.06 2.68
C ARG A 37 -1.47 0.90 3.47
N TRP A 38 -1.91 1.96 4.15
CA TRP A 38 -3.18 1.95 4.87
C TRP A 38 -4.36 1.76 3.91
N CYS A 39 -4.41 2.52 2.82
CA CYS A 39 -5.45 2.40 1.79
C CYS A 39 -5.48 1.00 1.17
N TYR A 40 -4.30 0.43 0.86
CA TYR A 40 -4.21 -0.91 0.31
C TYR A 40 -4.71 -1.96 1.30
N ALA A 41 -4.30 -1.89 2.57
CA ALA A 41 -4.76 -2.82 3.60
C ALA A 41 -6.29 -2.74 3.81
N VAL A 42 -6.85 -1.53 3.82
CA VAL A 42 -8.30 -1.31 3.94
C VAL A 42 -9.06 -1.82 2.72
N ALA A 43 -8.52 -1.61 1.51
CA ALA A 43 -9.12 -2.11 0.28
C ALA A 43 -9.25 -3.65 0.27
N GLN A 44 -8.28 -4.34 0.86
CA GLN A 44 -8.23 -5.81 0.94
C GLN A 44 -9.09 -6.41 2.07
N LEU A 45 -9.74 -5.59 2.91
CA LEU A 45 -10.65 -6.10 3.94
C LEU A 45 -11.83 -6.83 3.31
N SER A 46 -12.08 -8.05 3.77
CA SER A 46 -13.21 -8.87 3.37
C SER A 46 -14.54 -8.23 3.75
N TRP A 47 -15.63 -8.63 3.09
CA TRP A 47 -16.97 -8.14 3.39
C TRP A 47 -17.38 -8.38 4.85
N ILE A 48 -16.91 -9.49 5.45
CA ILE A 48 -17.17 -9.83 6.86
C ILE A 48 -16.43 -8.86 7.78
N GLU A 49 -15.15 -8.58 7.51
CA GLU A 49 -14.36 -7.62 8.29
C GLU A 49 -14.94 -6.22 8.20
N ARG A 50 -15.42 -5.80 7.02
CA ARG A 50 -16.11 -4.52 6.82
C ARG A 50 -17.40 -4.43 7.63
N LYS A 51 -18.20 -5.50 7.69
CA LYS A 51 -19.41 -5.55 8.52
C LYS A 51 -19.11 -5.47 10.02
N VAL A 52 -18.10 -6.20 10.49
CA VAL A 52 -17.68 -6.14 11.90
C VAL A 52 -17.17 -4.76 12.27
N ALA A 53 -16.38 -4.13 11.39
CA ALA A 53 -15.96 -2.75 11.54
C ALA A 53 -17.16 -1.80 11.65
N ALA A 54 -18.16 -1.99 10.77
CA ALA A 54 -19.33 -1.13 10.73
C ALA A 54 -20.16 -1.18 12.02
N THR A 55 -20.45 -2.39 12.49
CA THR A 55 -21.27 -2.62 13.69
C THR A 55 -20.62 -2.06 14.97
N LEU A 56 -19.29 -1.98 15.04
CA LEU A 56 -18.57 -1.63 16.27
C LEU A 56 -18.05 -0.20 16.28
N PHE A 57 -17.71 0.35 15.12
CA PHE A 57 -17.03 1.64 15.01
C PHE A 57 -17.79 2.68 14.17
N GLY A 58 -19.02 2.36 13.71
CA GLY A 58 -19.80 3.27 12.86
C GLY A 58 -19.50 3.03 11.38
N ASP A 59 -19.18 4.05 10.59
CA ASP A 59 -18.79 3.80 9.20
C ASP A 59 -17.37 3.22 9.13
N PRO A 60 -17.17 2.00 8.58
CA PRO A 60 -15.85 1.38 8.49
C PRO A 60 -14.92 2.27 7.66
N PRO A 61 -13.60 2.28 7.93
CA PRO A 61 -12.70 3.02 7.07
C PRO A 61 -12.82 2.40 5.67
N SER A 62 -13.05 3.24 4.68
CA SER A 62 -13.15 2.82 3.29
C SER A 62 -12.00 3.42 2.51
N ALA A 63 -11.38 2.57 1.70
CA ALA A 63 -10.35 2.94 0.75
C ALA A 63 -10.39 1.93 -0.40
N THR A 64 -9.89 2.37 -1.54
CA THR A 64 -9.80 1.59 -2.77
C THR A 64 -8.35 1.32 -3.14
N VAL A 65 -8.15 0.38 -4.06
CA VAL A 65 -6.81 0.15 -4.63
C VAL A 65 -6.34 1.39 -5.42
N GLN A 66 -7.26 2.18 -5.98
CA GLN A 66 -6.97 3.45 -6.64
C GLN A 66 -6.43 4.51 -5.67
N ASP A 67 -6.97 4.59 -4.46
CA ASP A 67 -6.46 5.49 -3.41
C ASP A 67 -5.04 5.11 -3.02
N ALA A 68 -4.79 3.80 -2.86
CA ALA A 68 -3.45 3.28 -2.58
C ALA A 68 -2.47 3.63 -3.70
N LEU A 69 -2.85 3.36 -4.95
CA LEU A 69 -2.05 3.66 -6.13
C LEU A 69 -1.69 5.14 -6.20
N SER A 70 -2.66 6.03 -6.00
CA SER A 70 -2.45 7.48 -6.07
C SER A 70 -1.42 7.96 -5.04
N ASN A 71 -1.49 7.41 -3.82
CA ASN A 71 -0.52 7.73 -2.77
C ASN A 71 0.88 7.22 -3.11
N PHE A 72 1.02 5.98 -3.59
CA PHE A 72 2.33 5.45 -3.98
C PHE A 72 2.93 6.16 -5.20
N LEU A 73 2.10 6.66 -6.11
CA LEU A 73 2.57 7.53 -7.20
C LEU A 73 3.00 8.90 -6.68
N LYS A 74 2.32 9.44 -5.66
CA LYS A 74 2.72 10.70 -5.03
C LYS A 74 4.08 10.58 -4.34
N VAL A 75 4.40 9.41 -3.77
CA VAL A 75 5.74 9.12 -3.24
C VAL A 75 6.81 9.27 -4.33
N GLU A 76 6.58 8.67 -5.51
CA GLU A 76 7.51 8.77 -6.64
C GLU A 76 7.61 10.17 -7.24
N ASP A 77 6.53 10.95 -7.20
CA ASP A 77 6.52 12.38 -7.59
C ASP A 77 7.39 13.24 -6.66
N ILE A 78 7.35 12.95 -5.36
CA ILE A 78 8.16 13.66 -4.34
C ILE A 78 9.61 13.20 -4.37
N GLN A 79 9.84 11.88 -4.42
CA GLN A 79 11.16 11.27 -4.40
C GLN A 79 11.20 10.07 -5.36
N PRO A 80 11.64 10.28 -6.61
CA PRO A 80 11.78 9.20 -7.58
C PRO A 80 12.72 8.09 -7.10
N GLY A 81 12.33 6.84 -7.29
CA GLY A 81 13.12 5.69 -6.84
C GLY A 81 13.11 5.52 -5.32
N TYR A 82 12.07 6.01 -4.63
CA TYR A 82 12.01 6.11 -3.16
C TYR A 82 12.41 4.82 -2.45
N SER A 83 11.77 3.70 -2.79
CA SER A 83 12.10 2.40 -2.21
C SER A 83 11.63 1.25 -3.09
N LYS A 84 12.35 0.12 -3.01
CA LYS A 84 11.97 -1.10 -3.73
C LYS A 84 10.56 -1.56 -3.34
N VAL A 85 10.20 -1.43 -2.07
CA VAL A 85 8.88 -1.81 -1.55
C VAL A 85 7.77 -0.93 -2.14
N ASN A 86 8.02 0.36 -2.36
CA ASN A 86 7.04 1.22 -3.02
C ASN A 86 6.69 0.68 -4.41
N TYR A 87 7.69 0.26 -5.18
CA TYR A 87 7.47 -0.35 -6.50
C TYR A 87 6.77 -1.71 -6.43
N VAL A 88 6.99 -2.50 -5.39
CA VAL A 88 6.19 -3.73 -5.14
C VAL A 88 4.72 -3.38 -4.94
N PHE A 89 4.42 -2.34 -4.16
CA PHE A 89 3.04 -1.91 -3.96
C PHE A 89 2.42 -1.31 -5.24
N LEU A 90 3.17 -0.53 -6.02
CA LEU A 90 2.73 -0.07 -7.34
C LEU A 90 2.39 -1.25 -8.26
N THR A 91 3.23 -2.29 -8.27
CA THR A 91 3.00 -3.53 -9.01
C THR A 91 1.70 -4.21 -8.58
N LYS A 92 1.50 -4.40 -7.27
CA LYS A 92 0.29 -5.00 -6.71
C LYS A 92 -0.96 -4.18 -7.07
N CYS A 93 -0.91 -2.86 -6.91
CA CYS A 93 -2.04 -1.99 -7.24
C CYS A 93 -2.40 -2.08 -8.72
N TYR A 94 -1.43 -1.94 -9.63
CA TYR A 94 -1.71 -2.05 -11.06
C TYR A 94 -2.24 -3.43 -11.45
N LYS A 95 -1.73 -4.51 -10.84
CA LYS A 95 -2.24 -5.87 -11.05
C LYS A 95 -3.71 -5.99 -10.63
N ASP A 96 -4.03 -5.53 -9.42
CA ASP A 96 -5.39 -5.63 -8.86
C ASP A 96 -6.40 -4.74 -9.61
N LEU A 97 -5.92 -3.70 -10.28
CA LEU A 97 -6.69 -2.85 -11.20
C LEU A 97 -6.77 -3.40 -12.63
N GLY A 98 -6.21 -4.59 -12.90
CA GLY A 98 -6.18 -5.19 -14.24
C GLY A 98 -5.23 -4.51 -15.24
N GLN A 99 -4.41 -3.56 -14.81
CA GLN A 99 -3.48 -2.80 -15.64
C GLN A 99 -2.15 -3.56 -15.79
N ARG A 100 -2.20 -4.72 -16.45
CA ARG A 100 -1.11 -5.71 -16.45
C ARG A 100 0.23 -5.20 -16.99
N GLU A 101 0.21 -4.40 -18.06
CA GLU A 101 1.45 -3.83 -18.63
C GLU A 101 2.13 -2.84 -17.70
N LYS A 102 1.35 -2.00 -16.99
CA LYS A 102 1.90 -1.10 -15.97
C LYS A 102 2.44 -1.87 -14.77
N ALA A 103 1.74 -2.94 -14.36
CA ALA A 103 2.22 -3.82 -13.30
C ALA A 103 3.56 -4.46 -13.66
N ARG A 104 3.71 -5.00 -14.88
CA ARG A 104 4.99 -5.56 -15.38
C ARG A 104 6.09 -4.50 -15.35
N LYS A 105 5.82 -3.29 -15.86
CA LYS A 105 6.80 -2.19 -15.87
C LYS A 105 7.29 -1.84 -14.46
N MET A 106 6.39 -1.77 -13.47
CA MET A 106 6.77 -1.50 -12.08
C MET A 106 7.53 -2.68 -11.46
N CYS A 107 7.15 -3.91 -11.80
CA CYS A 107 7.82 -5.13 -11.34
C CYS A 107 9.27 -5.20 -11.86
N GLU A 108 9.49 -4.90 -13.14
CA GLU A 108 10.81 -4.86 -13.76
C GLU A 108 11.69 -3.79 -13.10
N ALA A 109 11.15 -2.58 -12.91
CA ALA A 109 11.85 -1.50 -12.23
C ALA A 109 12.26 -1.92 -10.80
N ALA A 110 11.37 -2.56 -10.05
CA ALA A 110 11.67 -3.06 -8.70
C ALA A 110 12.76 -4.15 -8.70
N CYS A 111 12.72 -5.07 -9.67
CA CYS A 111 13.74 -6.12 -9.82
C CYS A 111 15.13 -5.55 -10.15
N SER A 112 15.20 -4.43 -10.87
CA SER A 112 16.45 -3.74 -11.18
C SER A 112 17.02 -2.94 -9.99
N MET A 113 16.26 -2.75 -8.91
CA MET A 113 16.76 -2.08 -7.70
C MET A 113 17.59 -3.05 -6.84
N ASN A 114 18.70 -2.55 -6.30
CA ASN A 114 19.57 -3.33 -5.40
C ASN A 114 18.84 -3.74 -4.12
N ALA A 115 19.12 -4.95 -3.64
CA ALA A 115 18.67 -5.40 -2.33
C ALA A 115 19.80 -5.23 -1.32
N VAL A 116 19.72 -4.19 -0.49
CA VAL A 116 20.77 -3.85 0.50
C VAL A 116 20.27 -3.98 1.93
N SER A 117 18.96 -3.88 2.14
CA SER A 117 18.33 -4.04 3.44
C SER A 117 17.50 -5.31 3.51
N LYS A 118 17.15 -5.70 4.73
CA LYS A 118 16.23 -6.82 4.96
C LYS A 118 14.88 -6.61 4.29
N GLU A 119 14.42 -5.36 4.29
CA GLU A 119 13.17 -4.96 3.65
C GLU A 119 13.24 -5.14 2.12
N ASP A 120 14.39 -4.87 1.49
CA ASP A 120 14.57 -5.09 0.06
C ASP A 120 14.63 -6.57 -0.31
N GLU A 121 15.21 -7.42 0.54
CA GLU A 121 15.20 -8.88 0.35
C GLU A 121 13.77 -9.43 0.39
N ASP A 122 12.98 -8.98 1.36
CA ASP A 122 11.61 -9.43 1.51
C ASP A 122 10.73 -8.89 0.36
N ALA A 123 10.99 -7.67 -0.11
CA ALA A 123 10.41 -7.14 -1.34
C ALA A 123 10.78 -7.97 -2.58
N GLN A 124 12.04 -8.44 -2.69
CA GLN A 124 12.44 -9.30 -3.78
C GLN A 124 11.67 -10.63 -3.79
N LYS A 125 11.49 -11.25 -2.61
CA LYS A 125 10.67 -12.48 -2.50
C LYS A 125 9.23 -12.25 -2.94
N GLU A 126 8.65 -11.10 -2.61
CA GLU A 126 7.30 -10.77 -3.06
C GLU A 126 7.23 -10.59 -4.59
N LEU A 127 8.25 -9.98 -5.20
CA LEU A 127 8.36 -9.87 -6.66
C LEU A 127 8.44 -11.25 -7.31
N ASP A 128 9.22 -12.17 -6.74
CA ASP A 128 9.36 -13.54 -7.27
C ASP A 128 8.02 -14.29 -7.29
N VAL A 129 7.12 -13.99 -6.34
CA VAL A 129 5.75 -14.52 -6.32
C VAL A 129 4.84 -13.80 -7.33
N LEU A 130 5.02 -12.50 -7.54
CA LEU A 130 4.20 -11.70 -8.46
C LEU A 130 4.53 -11.95 -9.94
N ARG A 131 5.79 -12.21 -10.27
CA ARG A 131 6.27 -12.38 -11.65
C ARG A 131 5.50 -13.44 -12.45
N PRO A 132 5.28 -14.68 -11.96
CA PRO A 132 4.48 -15.67 -12.67
C PRO A 132 3.05 -15.19 -12.93
N ALA A 133 2.42 -14.50 -11.97
CA ALA A 133 1.07 -13.96 -12.11
C ALA A 133 0.99 -12.83 -13.16
N LEU A 134 2.11 -12.16 -13.44
CA LEU A 134 2.25 -11.15 -14.49
C LEU A 134 2.71 -11.74 -15.84
N GLY A 135 3.00 -13.04 -15.91
CA GLY A 135 3.57 -13.71 -17.08
C GLY A 135 4.99 -13.25 -17.39
N MET A 136 5.81 -13.06 -16.34
CA MET A 136 7.23 -12.68 -16.38
C MET A 136 8.14 -13.79 -15.83
#